data_AF-A0A8C5FAD4-F1
#
_entry.id   AF-A0A8C5FAD4-F1
#
_cell.length_a   1.000
_cell.length_b   1.000
_cell.length_c   1.000
_cell.angle_alpha   90.00
_cell.angle_beta   90.00
_cell.angle_gamma   90.00
#
_symmetry.space_group_name_H-M   'P 1'
#
loop_
_entity.id
_entity.type
_entity.pdbx_description
1 polymer ?
#
loop_
_entity_poly.entity_id
_entity_poly.type
_entity_poly.pdbx_seq_one_letter_code
_entity_poly.pdbx_strand_id
1 'polypeptide(L)'
;MRRSLWAAFQAGAPSLARPPRTKARPPRTEARPPRTKARPPRTQARPPRTQARSPRNLAHSYSEMSQQQSYSWEEDDFQLPPGVKKIGREQPNCGQTYVMYHGTTRTIAKDIQRDGFKQSADGMLGCGVYLSRDMNKARAYPIDPKLLDSERVVFRVNVNVGNVIKINYQGHPRQKNWHDSRYDTAWCPPNCGMTRSGMEEDCVWDPNRIKIDKWITPTPMAGENAQPSIQ
;
A
#
# COMPACT_ATOMS: atom_id res chain seq x y z
N MET A 1 4.87 8.17 14.63
CA MET A 1 4.46 6.84 14.13
C MET A 1 4.36 6.91 12.61
N ARG A 2 5.17 6.15 11.85
CA ARG A 2 5.12 6.14 10.38
C ARG A 2 4.36 4.88 9.95
N ARG A 3 3.26 5.09 9.22
CA ARG A 3 2.37 4.06 8.67
C ARG A 3 3.14 3.25 7.62
N SER A 4 2.87 1.95 7.51
CA SER A 4 3.38 1.13 6.40
C SER A 4 2.99 1.75 5.05
N LEU A 5 3.94 1.78 4.12
CA LEU A 5 3.95 2.65 2.94
C LEU A 5 2.92 2.31 1.84
N TRP A 6 2.12 1.24 1.98
CA TRP A 6 1.09 0.89 0.98
C TRP A 6 -0.24 1.62 1.21
N ALA A 7 -0.41 2.29 2.35
CA ALA A 7 -1.68 2.92 2.73
C ALA A 7 -1.87 4.33 2.14
N ALA A 8 -0.92 4.84 1.36
CA ALA A 8 -1.01 6.18 0.79
C ALA A 8 -1.58 6.12 -0.64
N PHE A 9 -2.87 6.44 -0.71
CA PHE A 9 -3.53 7.09 -1.86
C PHE A 9 -4.14 6.19 -2.94
N GLN A 10 -5.47 6.02 -2.85
CA GLN A 10 -6.35 5.54 -3.91
C GLN A 10 -7.48 6.56 -4.18
N ALA A 11 -7.13 7.83 -4.44
CA ALA A 11 -8.10 8.82 -4.87
C ALA A 11 -7.48 9.72 -5.95
N GLY A 12 -7.83 9.46 -7.21
CA GLY A 12 -7.45 10.33 -8.32
C GLY A 12 -8.29 11.61 -8.34
N ALA A 13 -7.65 12.73 -8.60
CA ALA A 13 -8.28 13.94 -9.15
C ALA A 13 -7.38 14.44 -10.30
N PRO A 14 -7.92 14.78 -11.48
CA PRO A 14 -7.12 15.28 -12.59
C PRO A 14 -6.91 16.79 -12.44
N SER A 15 -5.71 17.28 -12.73
CA SER A 15 -5.48 18.72 -12.95
C SER A 15 -4.54 18.94 -14.13
N LEU A 16 -4.96 19.89 -14.94
CA LEU A 16 -4.51 20.21 -16.30
C LEU A 16 -3.10 20.83 -16.33
N ALA A 17 -2.37 20.54 -17.40
CA ALA A 17 -1.09 21.14 -17.73
C ALA A 17 -1.17 22.64 -18.04
N ARG A 18 -0.09 23.40 -17.76
CA ARG A 18 0.32 24.61 -18.52
C ARG A 18 1.85 24.86 -18.41
N PRO A 19 2.47 25.58 -19.39
CA PRO A 19 3.87 25.42 -19.84
C PRO A 19 4.90 26.34 -19.14
N PRO A 20 6.22 26.23 -19.44
CA PRO A 20 7.26 26.97 -18.72
C PRO A 20 7.49 28.38 -19.31
N ARG A 21 7.93 29.32 -18.47
CA ARG A 21 8.49 30.60 -18.91
C ARG A 21 9.71 31.01 -18.08
N THR A 22 10.56 31.76 -18.75
CA THR A 22 12.01 31.93 -18.58
C THR A 22 12.44 33.11 -17.70
N LYS A 23 13.65 32.94 -17.13
CA LYS A 23 14.74 33.91 -16.80
C LYS A 23 14.51 35.07 -15.79
N ALA A 24 15.34 34.99 -14.74
CA ALA A 24 16.21 36.00 -14.11
C ALA A 24 15.67 37.33 -13.54
N ARG A 25 16.24 37.68 -12.38
CA ARG A 25 15.93 38.73 -11.38
C ARG A 25 16.78 40.00 -11.54
N PRO A 26 16.37 41.16 -10.98
CA PRO A 26 17.30 42.14 -10.40
C PRO A 26 17.04 42.42 -8.88
N PRO A 27 17.98 43.05 -8.13
CA PRO A 27 17.94 43.16 -6.66
C PRO A 27 17.63 44.57 -6.10
N ARG A 28 17.34 44.60 -4.77
CA ARG A 28 17.46 45.71 -3.78
C ARG A 28 16.37 46.83 -3.89
N THR A 29 15.84 47.47 -2.85
CA THR A 29 16.40 47.99 -1.57
C THR A 29 15.24 48.39 -0.61
N GLU A 30 15.44 48.23 0.71
CA GLU A 30 14.86 48.94 1.90
C GLU A 30 13.33 49.16 2.03
N ALA A 31 12.66 49.16 3.20
CA ALA A 31 13.04 49.49 4.57
C ALA A 31 12.18 48.71 5.59
N ARG A 32 12.70 48.58 6.81
CA ARG A 32 12.10 47.86 7.94
C ARG A 32 11.36 48.84 8.86
N PRO A 33 10.06 48.66 9.16
CA PRO A 33 9.35 49.47 10.16
C PRO A 33 9.47 48.90 11.59
N PRO A 34 9.19 49.73 12.62
CA PRO A 34 9.73 49.57 13.97
C PRO A 34 9.02 48.52 14.84
N ARG A 35 9.76 48.06 15.85
CA ARG A 35 9.32 47.14 16.90
C ARG A 35 8.71 47.94 18.04
N THR A 36 7.38 47.94 18.16
CA THR A 36 6.67 48.40 19.36
C THR A 36 5.98 47.22 20.03
N LYS A 37 6.23 47.10 21.34
CA LYS A 37 5.73 46.04 22.22
C LYS A 37 4.28 46.35 22.63
N ALA A 38 3.39 45.39 22.45
CA ALA A 38 2.21 45.24 23.29
C ALA A 38 2.02 43.74 23.59
N ARG A 39 2.19 43.38 24.86
CA ARG A 39 2.09 42.01 25.38
C ARG A 39 0.62 41.75 25.73
N PRO A 40 -0.06 40.73 25.19
CA PRO A 40 -1.41 40.39 25.60
C PRO A 40 -1.41 39.70 26.99
N PRO A 41 -2.49 39.85 27.78
CA PRO A 41 -2.58 39.30 29.12
C PRO A 41 -2.58 37.76 29.12
N ARG A 42 -1.86 37.20 30.09
CA ARG A 42 -1.73 35.76 30.33
C ARG A 42 -2.95 35.26 31.10
N THR A 43 -4.00 34.83 30.41
CA THR A 43 -5.09 34.09 31.04
C THR A 43 -4.68 32.62 31.12
N GLN A 44 -4.38 32.14 32.33
CA GLN A 44 -4.12 30.73 32.59
C GLN A 44 -5.47 30.00 32.71
N ALA A 45 -5.92 29.37 31.64
CA ALA A 45 -6.88 28.27 31.73
C ALA A 45 -6.08 26.96 31.64
N ARG A 46 -5.88 26.35 32.81
CA ARG A 46 -5.14 25.10 33.01
C ARG A 46 -6.06 23.94 32.59
N PRO A 47 -5.67 23.04 31.66
CA PRO A 47 -6.47 21.86 31.35
C PRO A 47 -6.47 20.91 32.56
N PRO A 48 -7.56 20.14 32.78
CA PRO A 48 -7.69 19.28 33.93
C PRO A 48 -6.57 18.23 33.97
N ARG A 49 -5.92 18.13 35.12
CA ARG A 49 -4.92 17.12 35.45
C ARG A 49 -5.63 15.81 35.72
N THR A 50 -5.87 15.01 34.70
CA THR A 50 -6.24 13.61 34.89
C THR A 50 -4.95 12.83 35.14
N GLN A 51 -4.75 12.37 36.38
CA GLN A 51 -3.75 11.35 36.66
C GLN A 51 -4.18 10.08 35.90
N ALA A 52 -3.53 9.81 34.78
CA ALA A 52 -3.63 8.50 34.14
C ALA A 52 -2.91 7.50 35.04
N ARG A 53 -3.66 6.90 35.98
CA ARG A 53 -3.28 5.61 36.54
C ARG A 53 -3.13 4.65 35.35
N SER A 54 -1.98 4.00 35.25
CA SER A 54 -1.74 2.90 34.31
C SER A 54 -2.88 1.89 34.39
N PRO A 55 -3.60 1.61 33.29
CA PRO A 55 -4.51 0.47 33.26
C PRO A 55 -3.66 -0.79 33.09
N ARG A 56 -3.25 -1.34 34.24
CA ARG A 56 -2.91 -2.75 34.37
C ARG A 56 -4.22 -3.51 34.15
N ASN A 57 -4.40 -4.03 32.93
CA ASN A 57 -5.18 -5.20 32.54
C ASN A 57 -5.62 -5.06 31.07
N LEU A 58 -4.63 -5.07 30.18
CA LEU A 58 -4.85 -5.15 28.73
C LEU A 58 -5.30 -6.57 28.29
N ALA A 59 -5.37 -7.56 29.18
CA ALA A 59 -5.59 -8.96 28.80
C ALA A 59 -7.07 -9.38 28.72
N HIS A 60 -8.00 -8.66 29.36
CA HIS A 60 -9.41 -9.08 29.43
C HIS A 60 -10.31 -8.44 28.36
N SER A 61 -9.95 -7.29 27.77
CA SER A 61 -10.77 -6.68 26.70
C SER A 61 -10.47 -7.24 25.29
N TYR A 62 -9.48 -8.13 25.13
CA TYR A 62 -9.30 -8.91 23.90
C TYR A 62 -10.29 -10.06 23.77
N SER A 63 -10.95 -10.46 24.87
CA SER A 63 -11.86 -11.61 24.88
C SER A 63 -13.30 -11.27 24.46
N GLU A 64 -13.70 -10.00 24.47
CA GLU A 64 -15.07 -9.59 24.07
C GLU A 64 -15.16 -8.99 22.65
N MET A 65 -14.03 -8.74 21.98
CA MET A 65 -13.99 -8.26 20.60
C MET A 65 -13.61 -9.34 19.57
N SER A 66 -13.49 -10.59 20.02
CA SER A 66 -13.14 -11.74 19.16
C SER A 66 -14.35 -12.55 18.70
N GLN A 67 -15.53 -11.94 18.56
CA GLN A 67 -16.54 -12.47 17.63
C GLN A 67 -16.17 -12.12 16.17
N GLN A 68 -14.87 -12.19 15.85
CA GLN A 68 -14.36 -12.06 14.50
C GLN A 68 -14.79 -13.31 13.75
N GLN A 69 -15.87 -13.14 12.97
CA GLN A 69 -16.26 -14.04 11.90
C GLN A 69 -15.01 -14.49 11.18
N SER A 70 -14.79 -15.78 11.20
CA SER A 70 -13.57 -16.40 10.73
C SER A 70 -13.74 -16.58 9.22
N TYR A 71 -12.88 -15.91 8.43
CA TYR A 71 -12.97 -15.92 6.97
C TYR A 71 -11.84 -16.78 6.37
N SER A 72 -12.18 -17.62 5.39
CA SER A 72 -11.19 -18.40 4.62
C SER A 72 -10.77 -17.63 3.36
N TRP A 73 -9.50 -17.78 2.98
CA TRP A 73 -8.89 -17.20 1.79
C TRP A 73 -8.23 -18.33 1.00
N GLU A 74 -9.02 -19.06 0.22
CA GLU A 74 -8.51 -20.19 -0.54
C GLU A 74 -8.07 -19.75 -1.93
N GLU A 75 -6.86 -20.14 -2.30
CA GLU A 75 -6.39 -20.10 -3.67
C GLU A 75 -6.64 -21.46 -4.31
N ASP A 76 -7.27 -21.46 -5.47
CA ASP A 76 -7.15 -22.57 -6.40
C ASP A 76 -5.91 -22.32 -7.28
N ASP A 77 -4.78 -22.89 -6.88
CA ASP A 77 -3.46 -22.77 -7.52
C ASP A 77 -3.05 -24.01 -8.34
N PHE A 78 -3.99 -24.93 -8.57
CA PHE A 78 -3.73 -26.22 -9.22
C PHE A 78 -3.26 -26.08 -10.68
N GLN A 79 -3.55 -24.97 -11.35
CA GLN A 79 -3.09 -24.69 -12.72
C GLN A 79 -2.77 -23.20 -12.92
N LEU A 80 -1.50 -22.91 -13.24
CA LEU A 80 -1.07 -21.57 -13.67
C LEU A 80 -1.18 -21.45 -15.19
N PRO A 81 -1.43 -20.25 -15.74
CA PRO A 81 -1.39 -20.04 -17.18
C PRO A 81 0.00 -20.36 -17.77
N PRO A 82 0.07 -20.77 -19.05
CA PRO A 82 1.35 -21.07 -19.70
C PRO A 82 2.34 -19.91 -19.61
N GLY A 83 3.58 -20.22 -19.24
CA GLY A 83 4.67 -19.24 -19.12
C GLY A 83 4.66 -18.41 -17.82
N VAL A 84 3.68 -18.62 -16.93
CA VAL A 84 3.63 -17.97 -15.61
C VAL A 84 4.28 -18.87 -14.55
N LYS A 85 5.10 -18.29 -13.69
CA LYS A 85 5.80 -19.00 -12.61
C LYS A 85 5.32 -18.52 -11.24
N LYS A 86 5.24 -19.42 -10.26
CA LYS A 86 5.10 -19.06 -8.83
C LYS A 86 6.47 -19.22 -8.19
N ILE A 87 6.99 -18.13 -7.64
CA ILE A 87 8.22 -18.12 -6.83
C ILE A 87 7.88 -17.48 -5.49
N GLY A 88 8.61 -17.85 -4.45
CA GLY A 88 8.42 -17.29 -3.12
C GLY A 88 9.27 -16.04 -2.93
N ARG A 89 10.30 -16.17 -2.10
CA ARG A 89 11.15 -15.08 -1.61
C ARG A 89 12.42 -14.85 -2.44
N GLU A 90 12.61 -15.68 -3.47
CA GLU A 90 13.77 -15.64 -4.35
C GLU A 90 13.80 -14.36 -5.18
N GLN A 91 14.98 -14.04 -5.74
CA GLN A 91 15.10 -12.95 -6.69
C GLN A 91 14.34 -13.27 -7.98
N PRO A 92 13.46 -12.37 -8.47
CA PRO A 92 12.84 -12.56 -9.77
C PRO A 92 13.88 -12.42 -10.88
N ASN A 93 13.82 -13.33 -11.85
CA ASN A 93 14.67 -13.29 -13.04
C ASN A 93 14.06 -12.33 -14.06
N CYS A 94 14.91 -11.53 -14.71
CA CYS A 94 14.47 -10.60 -15.74
C CYS A 94 13.72 -11.32 -16.89
N GLY A 95 12.73 -10.64 -17.46
CA GLY A 95 11.95 -11.11 -18.61
C GLY A 95 10.99 -12.26 -18.31
N GLN A 96 10.82 -12.65 -17.05
CA GLN A 96 9.88 -13.70 -16.65
C GLN A 96 8.51 -13.11 -16.30
N THR A 97 7.51 -13.98 -16.26
CA THR A 97 6.17 -13.65 -15.75
C THR A 97 5.90 -14.41 -14.47
N TYR A 98 5.49 -13.72 -13.42
CA TYR A 98 5.23 -14.31 -12.10
C TYR A 98 3.81 -14.07 -11.61
N VAL A 99 3.30 -15.01 -10.83
CA VAL A 99 2.10 -14.79 -10.01
C VAL A 99 2.44 -13.85 -8.87
N MET A 100 1.65 -12.79 -8.72
CA MET A 100 1.71 -11.86 -7.60
C MET A 100 0.30 -11.49 -7.14
N TYR A 101 0.22 -10.75 -6.04
CA TYR A 101 -1.01 -10.40 -5.35
C TYR A 101 -1.07 -8.91 -5.03
N HIS A 102 -2.26 -8.34 -5.23
CA HIS A 102 -2.57 -6.96 -4.85
C HIS A 102 -3.83 -6.93 -3.98
N GLY A 103 -3.67 -6.57 -2.71
CA GLY A 103 -4.81 -6.38 -1.79
C GLY A 103 -5.36 -4.97 -1.85
N THR A 104 -6.68 -4.86 -1.95
CA THR A 104 -7.38 -3.58 -2.03
C THR A 104 -8.80 -3.71 -1.46
N THR A 105 -9.59 -2.62 -1.46
CA THR A 105 -11.00 -2.68 -1.09
C THR A 105 -11.87 -3.08 -2.27
N ARG A 106 -13.10 -3.57 -2.02
CA ARG A 106 -14.08 -3.86 -3.08
C ARG A 106 -14.35 -2.66 -3.98
N THR A 107 -14.38 -1.45 -3.43
CA THR A 107 -14.61 -0.22 -4.21
C THR A 107 -13.51 0.00 -5.22
N ILE A 108 -12.24 -0.03 -4.77
CA ILE A 108 -11.12 0.16 -5.69
C ILE A 108 -10.91 -1.04 -6.62
N ALA A 109 -11.27 -2.25 -6.19
CA ALA A 109 -11.28 -3.41 -7.06
C ALA A 109 -12.18 -3.19 -8.28
N LYS A 110 -13.37 -2.61 -8.11
CA LYS A 110 -14.26 -2.27 -9.24
C LYS A 110 -13.63 -1.24 -10.18
N ASP A 111 -12.95 -0.23 -9.64
CA ASP A 111 -12.25 0.76 -10.46
C ASP A 111 -11.09 0.14 -11.25
N ILE A 112 -10.31 -0.75 -10.64
CA ILE A 112 -9.22 -1.47 -11.30
C ILE A 112 -9.76 -2.39 -12.41
N GLN A 113 -10.93 -3.01 -12.21
CA GLN A 113 -11.55 -3.85 -13.23
C GLN A 113 -12.02 -3.04 -14.45
N ARG A 114 -12.55 -1.84 -14.21
CA ARG A 114 -13.06 -0.97 -15.28
C ARG A 114 -11.92 -0.27 -16.02
N ASP A 115 -10.96 0.27 -15.28
CA ASP A 115 -9.96 1.22 -15.81
C ASP A 115 -8.54 0.63 -15.90
N GLY A 116 -8.33 -0.58 -15.38
CA GLY A 116 -7.00 -1.15 -15.17
C GLY A 116 -6.30 -0.59 -13.93
N PHE A 117 -5.12 -1.14 -13.63
CA PHE A 117 -4.26 -0.62 -12.57
C PHE A 117 -3.75 0.79 -12.92
N LYS A 118 -3.60 1.62 -11.88
CA LYS A 118 -3.01 2.95 -11.98
C LYS A 118 -1.81 3.03 -11.04
N GLN A 119 -0.74 3.68 -11.48
CA GLN A 119 0.43 3.89 -10.64
C GLN A 119 0.05 4.73 -9.41
N SER A 120 0.62 4.38 -8.24
CA SER A 120 0.69 5.33 -7.14
C SER A 120 1.67 6.45 -7.49
N ALA A 121 1.43 7.66 -6.95
CA ALA A 121 2.32 8.80 -7.19
C ALA A 121 3.68 8.67 -6.47
N ASP A 122 3.72 7.92 -5.36
CA ASP A 122 4.93 7.63 -4.59
C ASP A 122 4.73 6.33 -3.77
N GLY A 123 5.80 5.87 -3.13
CA GLY A 123 5.84 4.73 -2.23
C GLY A 123 7.29 4.40 -1.86
N MET A 124 7.56 3.33 -1.13
CA MET A 124 8.94 3.01 -0.71
C MET A 124 9.95 2.94 -1.87
N LEU A 125 9.48 2.47 -3.03
CA LEU A 125 10.22 2.28 -4.27
C LEU A 125 9.83 3.32 -5.33
N GLY A 126 9.17 4.43 -4.97
CA GLY A 126 8.72 5.45 -5.93
C GLY A 126 7.36 5.14 -6.54
N CYS A 127 7.07 5.78 -7.67
CA CYS A 127 5.80 5.59 -8.38
C CYS A 127 5.73 4.21 -9.06
N GLY A 128 4.54 3.62 -9.06
CA GLY A 128 4.28 2.31 -9.65
C GLY A 128 3.11 1.58 -9.01
N VAL A 129 2.90 0.33 -9.41
CA VAL A 129 1.90 -0.56 -8.82
C VAL A 129 2.62 -1.55 -7.91
N TYR A 130 2.20 -1.56 -6.64
CA TYR A 130 2.82 -2.36 -5.59
C TYR A 130 2.16 -3.73 -5.44
N LEU A 131 3.00 -4.75 -5.38
CA LEU A 131 2.64 -6.15 -5.45
C LEU A 131 3.44 -6.96 -4.43
N SER A 132 2.86 -8.09 -4.03
CA SER A 132 3.47 -9.07 -3.13
C SER A 132 3.36 -10.45 -3.78
N ARG A 133 4.37 -11.29 -3.66
CA ARG A 133 4.29 -12.72 -4.00
C ARG A 133 3.68 -13.56 -2.86
N ASP A 134 3.49 -12.95 -1.70
CA ASP A 134 2.78 -13.53 -0.56
C ASP A 134 1.33 -13.01 -0.51
N MET A 135 0.35 -13.89 -0.72
CA MET A 135 -1.08 -13.56 -0.62
C MET A 135 -1.48 -13.18 0.82
N ASN A 136 -0.94 -13.86 1.83
CA ASN A 136 -1.25 -13.56 3.23
C ASN A 136 -0.80 -12.15 3.61
N LYS A 137 0.28 -11.67 2.98
CA LYS A 137 0.67 -10.27 3.06
C LYS A 137 -0.33 -9.37 2.33
N ALA A 138 -0.71 -9.71 1.10
CA ALA A 138 -1.60 -8.88 0.28
C ALA A 138 -2.98 -8.68 0.93
N ARG A 139 -3.61 -9.73 1.50
CA ARG A 139 -4.96 -9.63 2.10
C ARG A 139 -5.06 -8.64 3.27
N ALA A 140 -3.94 -8.32 3.93
CA ALA A 140 -3.91 -7.34 5.01
C ALA A 140 -4.10 -5.89 4.53
N TYR A 141 -4.12 -5.66 3.21
CA TYR A 141 -4.19 -4.32 2.64
C TYR A 141 -5.59 -3.96 2.11
N PRO A 142 -6.01 -2.70 2.28
CA PRO A 142 -5.28 -1.62 2.98
C PRO A 142 -5.19 -1.85 4.50
N ILE A 143 -4.10 -1.42 5.16
CA ILE A 143 -3.94 -1.57 6.61
C ILE A 143 -4.85 -0.54 7.31
N ASP A 144 -6.07 -0.98 7.62
CA ASP A 144 -7.07 -0.25 8.38
C ASP A 144 -7.76 -1.23 9.36
N PRO A 145 -7.53 -1.09 10.67
CA PRO A 145 -8.18 -1.93 11.70
C PRO A 145 -9.71 -1.85 11.72
N LYS A 146 -10.29 -0.81 11.10
CA LYS A 146 -11.75 -0.64 11.01
C LYS A 146 -12.36 -1.28 9.77
N LEU A 147 -11.53 -1.67 8.79
CA LEU A 147 -12.00 -2.26 7.55
C LEU A 147 -12.22 -3.77 7.74
N LEU A 148 -13.47 -4.18 7.59
CA LEU A 148 -13.90 -5.58 7.68
C LEU A 148 -13.29 -6.40 6.54
N ASP A 149 -13.03 -7.68 6.79
CA ASP A 149 -12.53 -8.60 5.77
C ASP A 149 -13.49 -8.73 4.59
N SER A 150 -14.80 -8.71 4.86
CA SER A 150 -15.83 -8.70 3.82
C SER A 150 -15.67 -7.58 2.79
N GLU A 151 -15.04 -6.45 3.14
CA GLU A 151 -14.78 -5.30 2.25
C GLU A 151 -13.46 -5.37 1.49
N ARG A 152 -12.64 -6.41 1.75
CA ARG A 152 -11.33 -6.62 1.14
C ARG A 152 -11.42 -7.54 -0.07
N VAL A 153 -10.53 -7.31 -1.01
CA VAL A 153 -10.33 -8.14 -2.20
C VAL A 153 -8.84 -8.30 -2.42
N VAL A 154 -8.41 -9.49 -2.85
CA VAL A 154 -7.07 -9.73 -3.36
C VAL A 154 -7.14 -10.09 -4.83
N PHE A 155 -6.47 -9.33 -5.68
CA PHE A 155 -6.23 -9.77 -7.05
C PHE A 155 -5.03 -10.69 -7.10
N ARG A 156 -5.22 -11.87 -7.71
CA ARG A 156 -4.10 -12.64 -8.26
C ARG A 156 -3.82 -12.13 -9.66
N VAL A 157 -2.57 -11.78 -9.93
CA VAL A 157 -2.14 -11.17 -11.19
C VAL A 157 -0.93 -11.89 -11.77
N ASN A 158 -0.84 -11.89 -13.10
CA ASN A 158 0.31 -12.35 -13.86
C ASN A 158 1.13 -11.13 -14.27
N VAL A 159 2.36 -11.05 -13.77
CA VAL A 159 3.20 -9.84 -13.87
C VAL A 159 4.42 -10.13 -14.71
N ASN A 160 4.52 -9.50 -15.89
CA ASN A 160 5.75 -9.50 -16.68
C ASN A 160 6.74 -8.50 -16.08
N VAL A 161 7.71 -9.00 -15.31
CA VAL A 161 8.61 -8.16 -14.52
C VAL A 161 9.64 -7.40 -15.33
N GLY A 162 9.85 -7.76 -16.61
CA GLY A 162 10.81 -7.09 -17.48
C GLY A 162 12.22 -7.05 -16.86
N ASN A 163 12.87 -5.90 -16.92
CA ASN A 163 14.15 -5.66 -16.26
C ASN A 163 13.94 -5.37 -14.76
N VAL A 164 14.51 -6.20 -13.90
CA VAL A 164 14.39 -6.08 -12.45
C VAL A 164 15.64 -5.40 -11.86
N ILE A 165 15.43 -4.44 -10.96
CA ILE A 165 16.48 -3.94 -10.06
C ILE A 165 16.19 -4.36 -8.62
N LYS A 166 17.24 -4.80 -7.91
CA LYS A 166 17.16 -5.08 -6.47
C LYS A 166 17.39 -3.79 -5.68
N ILE A 167 16.46 -3.43 -4.80
CA ILE A 167 16.56 -2.29 -3.88
C ILE A 167 16.52 -2.82 -2.45
N ASN A 168 17.68 -2.96 -1.81
CA ASN A 168 17.84 -3.71 -0.55
C ASN A 168 18.34 -2.86 0.63
N TYR A 169 18.33 -1.53 0.52
CA TYR A 169 18.63 -0.64 1.64
C TYR A 169 18.02 0.75 1.42
N GLN A 170 17.73 1.45 2.52
CA GLN A 170 17.17 2.80 2.48
C GLN A 170 18.21 3.80 1.96
N GLY A 171 17.77 4.71 1.08
CA GLY A 171 18.66 5.66 0.40
C GLY A 171 19.38 5.06 -0.81
N HIS A 172 18.92 3.93 -1.35
CA HIS A 172 19.47 3.38 -2.58
C HIS A 172 19.46 4.45 -3.69
N PRO A 173 20.56 4.65 -4.45
CA PRO A 173 20.65 5.70 -5.48
C PRO A 173 19.52 5.66 -6.52
N ARG A 174 18.97 4.45 -6.73
CA ARG A 174 17.83 4.18 -7.62
C ARG A 174 16.52 3.87 -6.91
N GLN A 175 16.37 4.18 -5.62
CA GLN A 175 15.21 3.76 -4.83
C GLN A 175 13.88 4.26 -5.41
N LYS A 176 13.85 5.49 -5.97
CA LYS A 176 12.62 6.15 -6.43
C LYS A 176 12.55 6.41 -7.94
N ASN A 177 13.68 6.29 -8.64
CA ASN A 177 13.88 6.68 -10.05
C ASN A 177 14.55 5.57 -10.89
N TRP A 178 14.35 4.32 -10.50
CA TRP A 178 14.89 3.16 -11.22
C TRP A 178 14.31 3.04 -12.63
N HIS A 179 13.08 3.48 -12.87
CA HIS A 179 12.42 3.42 -14.17
C HIS A 179 13.09 4.32 -15.22
N ASP A 180 13.66 5.46 -14.81
CA ASP A 180 14.52 6.32 -15.67
C ASP A 180 15.76 5.56 -16.18
N SER A 181 16.09 4.45 -15.54
CA SER A 181 17.26 3.62 -15.81
C SER A 181 16.94 2.34 -16.58
N ARG A 182 15.78 2.27 -17.26
CA ARG A 182 15.34 1.13 -18.10
C ARG A 182 15.00 -0.13 -17.31
N TYR A 183 14.72 0.01 -16.01
CA TYR A 183 14.12 -1.04 -15.20
C TYR A 183 12.60 -0.95 -15.25
N ASP A 184 11.95 -2.09 -15.33
CA ASP A 184 10.49 -2.22 -15.36
C ASP A 184 9.90 -2.54 -13.99
N THR A 185 10.69 -3.19 -13.14
CA THR A 185 10.31 -3.55 -11.77
C THR A 185 11.44 -3.26 -10.78
N ALA A 186 11.12 -2.59 -9.68
CA ALA A 186 11.98 -2.58 -8.49
C ALA A 186 11.52 -3.66 -7.52
N TRP A 187 12.46 -4.49 -7.08
CA TRP A 187 12.23 -5.55 -6.13
C TRP A 187 12.95 -5.27 -4.80
N CYS A 188 12.19 -5.28 -3.71
CA CYS A 188 12.68 -5.23 -2.35
C CYS A 188 12.75 -6.66 -1.77
N PRO A 189 13.94 -7.19 -1.45
CA PRO A 189 14.07 -8.51 -0.83
C PRO A 189 13.48 -8.57 0.58
N PRO A 190 13.12 -9.76 1.07
CA PRO A 190 12.76 -9.91 2.47
C PRO A 190 13.98 -9.65 3.37
N ASN A 191 13.72 -9.20 4.60
CA ASN A 191 14.68 -9.02 5.67
C ASN A 191 15.92 -8.17 5.33
N CYS A 192 15.82 -7.27 4.34
CA CYS A 192 16.92 -6.37 3.95
C CYS A 192 16.94 -5.02 4.70
N GLY A 193 16.03 -4.82 5.67
CA GLY A 193 15.95 -3.58 6.46
C GLY A 193 15.21 -2.42 5.77
N MET A 194 14.64 -2.64 4.58
CA MET A 194 13.81 -1.66 3.89
C MET A 194 12.47 -1.40 4.59
N THR A 195 11.82 -2.44 5.12
CA THR A 195 10.55 -2.36 5.85
C THR A 195 10.70 -2.91 7.27
N ARG A 196 9.87 -2.43 8.21
CA ARG A 196 9.84 -2.95 9.59
C ARG A 196 9.36 -4.40 9.66
N SER A 197 8.49 -4.80 8.74
CA SER A 197 7.97 -6.17 8.67
C SER A 197 8.96 -7.15 8.05
N GLY A 198 10.04 -6.67 7.41
CA GLY A 198 10.99 -7.53 6.71
C GLY A 198 10.39 -8.26 5.51
N MET A 199 9.22 -7.85 5.03
CA MET A 199 8.53 -8.53 3.94
C MET A 199 8.96 -7.98 2.58
N GLU A 200 9.02 -8.87 1.59
CA GLU A 200 9.40 -8.57 0.21
C GLU A 200 8.33 -7.75 -0.52
N GLU A 201 8.70 -6.98 -1.53
CA GLU A 201 7.77 -6.12 -2.26
C GLU A 201 8.27 -5.82 -3.67
N ASP A 202 7.38 -5.95 -4.64
CA ASP A 202 7.62 -5.58 -6.03
C ASP A 202 6.87 -4.29 -6.35
N CYS A 203 7.53 -3.37 -7.06
CA CYS A 203 6.92 -2.15 -7.60
C CYS A 203 7.13 -2.15 -9.11
N VAL A 204 6.04 -2.30 -9.86
CA VAL A 204 6.04 -2.36 -11.32
C VAL A 204 5.69 -0.99 -11.88
N TRP A 205 6.48 -0.50 -12.84
CA TRP A 205 6.28 0.85 -13.35
C TRP A 205 5.06 0.89 -14.27
N ASP A 206 5.07 0.17 -15.39
CA ASP A 206 3.97 0.19 -16.35
C ASP A 206 2.83 -0.78 -15.94
N PRO A 207 1.61 -0.28 -15.63
CA PRO A 207 0.48 -1.13 -15.28
C PRO A 207 0.08 -2.13 -16.36
N ASN A 208 0.39 -1.89 -17.63
CA ASN A 208 0.07 -2.81 -18.73
C ASN A 208 0.83 -4.15 -18.64
N ARG A 209 1.85 -4.24 -17.79
CA ARG A 209 2.58 -5.47 -17.49
C ARG A 209 1.85 -6.40 -16.52
N ILE A 210 0.74 -5.94 -15.94
CA ILE A 210 -0.02 -6.62 -14.89
C ILE A 210 -1.36 -7.08 -15.48
N LYS A 211 -1.52 -8.40 -15.60
CA LYS A 211 -2.77 -9.00 -16.07
C LYS A 211 -3.53 -9.60 -14.90
N ILE A 212 -4.79 -9.24 -14.73
CA ILE A 212 -5.63 -9.84 -13.69
C ILE A 212 -5.99 -11.26 -14.11
N ASP A 213 -5.77 -12.20 -13.20
CA ASP A 213 -6.02 -13.63 -13.40
C ASP A 213 -7.22 -14.10 -12.56
N LYS A 214 -7.22 -13.83 -11.25
CA LYS A 214 -8.33 -14.17 -10.35
C LYS A 214 -8.63 -13.06 -9.35
N TRP A 215 -9.88 -13.01 -8.89
CA TRP A 215 -10.35 -12.10 -7.85
C TRP A 215 -10.72 -12.95 -6.64
N ILE A 216 -10.01 -12.76 -5.54
CA ILE A 216 -10.14 -13.58 -4.34
C ILE A 216 -10.86 -12.73 -3.30
N THR A 217 -11.98 -13.25 -2.81
CA THR A 217 -12.77 -12.65 -1.72
C THR A 217 -12.81 -13.61 -0.55
N PRO A 218 -12.87 -13.09 0.70
CA PRO A 218 -12.99 -13.95 1.85
C PRO A 218 -14.35 -14.64 1.86
N THR A 219 -14.36 -15.93 2.15
CA THR A 219 -15.60 -16.70 2.37
C THR A 219 -15.85 -16.84 3.87
N PRO A 220 -17.07 -16.59 4.38
CA PRO A 220 -17.39 -16.89 5.77
C PRO A 220 -17.11 -18.38 6.03
N MET A 221 -16.34 -18.72 7.05
CA MET A 221 -16.20 -20.13 7.45
C MET A 221 -17.56 -20.60 7.96
N ALA A 222 -18.06 -21.71 7.39
CA ALA A 222 -19.37 -22.23 7.71
C ALA A 222 -19.49 -22.54 9.21
N GLY A 223 -20.34 -21.76 9.87
CA GLY A 223 -20.66 -21.84 11.30
C GLY A 223 -21.81 -20.89 11.60
N GLU A 224 -23.03 -21.44 11.54
CA GLU A 224 -24.37 -20.89 11.88
C GLU A 224 -25.27 -20.43 10.73
N ASN A 225 -26.26 -21.30 10.45
CA ASN A 225 -27.56 -21.10 9.81
C ASN A 225 -27.62 -20.57 8.37
N ALA A 226 -27.29 -21.44 7.41
CA ALA A 226 -28.01 -21.47 6.14
C ALA A 226 -29.13 -22.53 6.24
N GLN A 227 -30.36 -22.11 6.56
CA GLN A 227 -31.52 -22.95 6.25
C GLN A 227 -31.63 -23.06 4.72
N PRO A 228 -31.89 -24.25 4.17
CA PRO A 228 -32.12 -24.40 2.75
C PRO A 228 -33.49 -23.78 2.40
N SER A 229 -33.49 -22.78 1.52
CA SER A 229 -34.71 -22.34 0.86
C SER A 229 -35.12 -23.41 -0.15
N ILE A 230 -36.00 -24.31 0.27
CA ILE A 230 -36.91 -25.01 -0.64
C ILE A 230 -38.09 -24.07 -0.86
N GLN A 231 -38.23 -23.59 -2.10
CA GLN A 231 -39.41 -23.72 -2.95
C GLN A 231 -39.08 -23.20 -4.35
#